data_AF-A0A972G2E2-F1
#
_entry.id   AF-A0A972G2E2-F1
#
_cell.length_a   1.000
_cell.length_b   1.000
_cell.length_c   1.000
_cell.angle_alpha   90.00
_cell.angle_beta   90.00
_cell.angle_gamma   90.00
#
_symmetry.space_group_name_H-M   'P 1'
#
loop_
_entity.id
_entity.type
_entity.pdbx_description
1 polymer ?
#
loop_
_entity_poly.entity_id
_entity_poly.type
_entity_poly.pdbx_seq_one_letter_code
_entity_poly.pdbx_strand_id
1 'polypeptide(L)'
;MQLSRRTIWILLAIWVLAIGLSDLSLLEPAEGSGFTRGMNRLTGFLSWQMAAAVTALILWLGVRDLESGDMLRRLGRIPGWWSLGLLAVIVALFAYGFLIGWS
;
A
#
# COMPACT_ATOMS: atom_id res chain seq x y z
N MET A 1 -2.62 21.88 -1.93
CA MET A 1 -3.93 21.64 -1.28
C MET A 1 -3.62 21.45 0.19
N GLN A 2 -3.88 22.46 1.03
CA GLN A 2 -3.50 22.37 2.44
C GLN A 2 -4.48 21.48 3.18
N LEU A 3 -4.03 20.30 3.60
CA LEU A 3 -4.83 19.40 4.43
C LEU A 3 -4.78 19.86 5.88
N SER A 4 -5.92 19.84 6.56
CA SER A 4 -5.95 20.08 8.00
C SER A 4 -5.22 18.96 8.74
N ARG A 5 -4.65 19.26 9.92
CA ARG A 5 -4.02 18.23 10.78
C ARG A 5 -4.97 17.07 11.09
N ARG A 6 -6.27 17.35 11.28
CA ARG A 6 -7.30 16.32 11.49
C ARG A 6 -7.45 15.43 10.26
N THR A 7 -7.48 16.00 9.06
CA THR A 7 -7.57 15.25 7.81
C THR A 7 -6.36 14.34 7.62
N ILE A 8 -5.15 14.80 7.95
CA ILE A 8 -3.92 13.98 7.88
C ILE A 8 -4.03 12.76 8.82
N TRP A 9 -4.48 12.95 10.05
CA TRP A 9 -4.70 11.83 10.99
C TRP A 9 -5.76 10.84 10.50
N ILE A 10 -6.87 11.33 9.94
CA ILE A 10 -7.90 10.48 9.36
C ILE A 10 -7.34 9.67 8.20
N LEU A 11 -6.58 10.29 7.29
CA LEU A 11 -5.95 9.60 6.18
C LEU A 11 -4.90 8.58 6.64
N LEU A 12 -4.14 8.88 7.68
CA LEU A 12 -3.22 7.92 8.29
C LEU A 12 -3.98 6.72 8.89
N ALA A 13 -5.10 6.96 9.58
CA ALA A 13 -5.94 5.89 10.10
C ALA A 13 -6.54 5.03 8.98
N ILE A 14 -7.03 5.65 7.91
CA ILE A 14 -7.51 4.95 6.70
C ILE A 14 -6.40 4.10 6.09
N TRP A 15 -5.19 4.64 6.00
CA TRP A 15 -4.04 3.89 5.48
C TRP A 15 -3.72 2.68 6.36
N VAL A 16 -3.66 2.84 7.69
CA VAL A 16 -3.44 1.72 8.63
C VAL A 16 -4.54 0.66 8.50
N LEU A 17 -5.80 1.08 8.38
CA LEU A 17 -6.92 0.17 8.17
C LEU A 17 -6.79 -0.59 6.84
N ALA A 18 -6.41 0.09 5.76
CA ALA A 18 -6.20 -0.56 4.47
C ALA A 18 -5.08 -1.61 4.53
N ILE A 19 -3.99 -1.33 5.24
CA ILE A 19 -2.92 -2.32 5.48
C ILE A 19 -3.44 -3.49 6.33
N GLY A 20 -4.14 -3.22 7.42
CA GLY A 20 -4.69 -4.29 8.25
C GLY A 20 -5.67 -5.19 7.50
N LEU A 21 -6.50 -4.60 6.64
CA LEU A 21 -7.43 -5.34 5.79
C LEU A 21 -6.71 -6.11 4.66
N SER A 22 -5.61 -5.59 4.12
CA SER A 22 -4.81 -6.32 3.12
C SER A 22 -4.20 -7.58 3.72
N ASP A 23 -3.68 -7.50 4.94
CA ASP A 23 -3.14 -8.65 5.67
C ASP A 23 -4.24 -9.68 6.00
N LEU A 24 -5.44 -9.21 6.39
CA LEU A 24 -6.57 -10.10 6.64
C LEU A 24 -7.01 -10.85 5.36
N SER A 25 -6.96 -10.22 4.18
CA SER A 25 -7.25 -10.89 2.91
C SER A 25 -6.27 -12.04 2.61
N LEU A 26 -5.05 -12.02 3.16
CA LEU A 26 -4.11 -13.15 3.04
C LEU A 26 -4.50 -14.33 3.95
N LEU A 27 -5.27 -14.07 5.01
CA LEU A 27 -5.71 -15.06 5.99
C LEU A 27 -7.11 -15.63 5.71
N GLU A 28 -7.84 -15.08 4.75
CA GLU A 28 -9.22 -15.49 4.47
C GLU A 28 -9.35 -17.00 4.19
N PRO A 29 -10.43 -17.64 4.74
CA PRO A 29 -10.72 -19.05 4.51
C PRO A 29 -10.80 -19.36 3.02
N ALA A 30 -10.20 -20.48 2.64
CA ALA A 30 -10.06 -20.83 1.25
C ALA A 30 -11.32 -21.50 0.70
N GLU A 31 -12.03 -20.80 -0.19
CA GLU A 31 -13.04 -21.42 -1.05
C GLU A 31 -12.40 -21.85 -2.38
N GLY A 32 -12.61 -23.11 -2.79
CA GLY A 32 -12.15 -23.65 -4.07
C GLY A 32 -10.74 -24.30 -4.10
N SER A 33 -10.23 -24.50 -5.32
CA SER A 33 -8.96 -25.19 -5.62
C SER A 33 -7.73 -24.44 -5.07
N GLY A 34 -6.59 -25.14 -4.89
CA GLY A 34 -5.36 -24.53 -4.36
C GLY A 34 -4.82 -23.34 -5.18
N PHE A 35 -5.00 -23.35 -6.50
CA PHE A 35 -4.63 -22.23 -7.37
C PHE A 35 -5.61 -21.06 -7.26
N THR A 36 -6.91 -21.31 -7.39
CA THR A 36 -7.96 -20.29 -7.23
C THR A 36 -7.88 -19.61 -5.86
N ARG A 37 -7.56 -20.40 -4.82
CA ARG A 37 -7.30 -19.92 -3.46
C ARG A 37 -6.15 -18.91 -3.39
N GLY A 38 -5.02 -19.24 -4.00
CA GLY A 38 -3.87 -18.35 -4.06
C GLY A 38 -4.22 -17.04 -4.77
N MET A 39 -4.94 -17.14 -5.89
CA MET A 39 -5.41 -15.97 -6.63
C MET A 39 -6.36 -15.10 -5.82
N ASN A 40 -7.38 -15.67 -5.16
CA ASN A 40 -8.35 -14.89 -4.40
C ASN A 40 -7.69 -14.06 -3.30
N ARG A 41 -6.77 -14.66 -2.53
CA ARG A 41 -6.00 -13.97 -1.48
C ARG A 41 -5.12 -12.88 -2.06
N LEU A 42 -4.41 -13.16 -3.16
CA LEU A 42 -3.55 -12.19 -3.82
C LEU A 42 -4.35 -11.02 -4.38
N THR A 43 -5.48 -11.28 -5.04
CA THR A 43 -6.37 -10.24 -5.57
C THR A 43 -6.92 -9.36 -4.44
N GLY A 44 -7.41 -9.95 -3.34
CA GLY A 44 -7.88 -9.20 -2.18
C GLY A 44 -6.78 -8.32 -1.56
N PHE A 45 -5.58 -8.90 -1.35
CA PHE A 45 -4.41 -8.15 -0.90
C PHE A 45 -4.10 -6.97 -1.83
N LEU A 46 -3.96 -7.21 -3.13
CA LEU A 46 -3.64 -6.16 -4.11
C LEU A 46 -4.71 -5.07 -4.19
N SER A 47 -6.00 -5.41 -4.05
CA SER A 47 -7.08 -4.43 -3.99
C SER A 47 -6.92 -3.47 -2.81
N TRP A 48 -6.63 -3.98 -1.62
CA TRP A 48 -6.37 -3.14 -0.45
C TRP A 48 -5.06 -2.36 -0.54
N GLN A 49 -4.02 -2.93 -1.14
CA GLN A 49 -2.77 -2.22 -1.41
C GLN A 49 -2.97 -1.07 -2.40
N MET A 50 -3.86 -1.21 -3.38
CA MET A 50 -4.24 -0.10 -4.26
C MET A 50 -4.94 1.02 -3.50
N ALA A 51 -5.88 0.70 -2.61
CA ALA A 51 -6.51 1.69 -1.74
C ALA A 51 -5.47 2.40 -0.84
N ALA A 52 -4.57 1.64 -0.24
CA ALA A 52 -3.47 2.17 0.58
C ALA A 52 -2.54 3.09 -0.24
N ALA A 53 -2.22 2.73 -1.49
CA ALA A 53 -1.38 3.53 -2.38
C ALA A 53 -2.04 4.86 -2.75
N VAL A 54 -3.36 4.86 -3.03
CA VAL A 54 -4.12 6.10 -3.28
C VAL A 54 -4.11 6.99 -2.04
N THR A 55 -4.39 6.44 -0.85
CA THR A 55 -4.33 7.20 0.40
C THR A 55 -2.92 7.76 0.66
N ALA A 56 -1.90 6.96 0.40
CA ALA A 56 -0.50 7.35 0.54
C ALA A 56 -0.13 8.51 -0.40
N LEU A 57 -0.62 8.50 -1.64
CA LEU A 57 -0.38 9.60 -2.58
C LEU A 57 -1.04 10.90 -2.12
N ILE A 58 -2.28 10.83 -1.64
CA ILE A 58 -3.00 11.99 -1.10
C ILE A 58 -2.24 12.57 0.10
N LEU A 59 -1.79 11.70 1.03
CA LEU A 59 -0.96 12.11 2.16
C LEU A 59 0.34 12.76 1.71
N TRP A 60 1.06 12.12 0.78
CA TRP A 60 2.34 12.62 0.28
C TRP A 60 2.21 14.01 -0.32
N LEU A 61 1.16 14.25 -1.11
CA LEU A 61 0.89 15.57 -1.71
C LEU A 61 0.44 16.59 -0.66
N GLY A 62 -0.39 16.18 0.31
CA GLY A 62 -0.95 17.06 1.32
C GLY A 62 0.02 17.48 2.44
N VAL A 63 1.04 16.68 2.74
CA VAL A 63 2.06 17.01 3.76
C VAL A 63 3.29 17.73 3.21
N ARG A 64 3.37 17.97 1.89
CA ARG A 64 4.52 18.65 1.26
C ARG A 64 4.73 20.06 1.77
N ASP A 65 3.65 20.77 2.05
CA ASP A 65 3.62 22.18 2.43
C ASP A 65 3.87 22.40 3.94
N LEU A 66 3.94 21.33 4.75
CA LEU A 66 4.26 21.41 6.17
C LEU A 66 5.74 21.74 6.40
N GLU A 67 6.07 22.38 7.52
CA GLU A 67 7.45 22.66 7.92
C GLU A 67 8.28 21.38 8.01
N SER A 68 9.58 21.47 7.71
CA SER A 68 10.50 20.31 7.66
C SER A 68 10.68 19.62 9.02
N GLY A 69 10.42 20.34 10.13
CA GLY A 69 10.46 19.82 11.50
C GLY A 69 9.17 19.16 11.98
N ASP A 70 8.05 19.26 11.23
CA ASP A 70 6.77 18.73 11.71
C ASP A 70 6.74 17.20 11.65
N MET A 71 6.41 16.57 12.78
CA MET A 71 6.23 15.11 12.90
C MET A 71 5.23 14.58 11.87
N LEU A 72 4.15 15.32 11.58
CA LEU A 72 3.13 14.89 10.61
C LEU A 72 3.68 14.82 9.19
N ARG A 73 4.68 15.64 8.84
CA ARG A 73 5.34 15.57 7.53
C ARG A 73 6.15 14.29 7.36
N ARG A 74 6.81 13.83 8.44
CA ARG A 74 7.55 12.56 8.42
C ARG A 74 6.59 11.38 8.35
N LEU A 75 5.57 11.37 9.21
CA LEU A 75 4.56 10.31 9.23
C LEU A 75 3.80 10.19 7.90
N GLY A 76 3.38 11.30 7.31
CA GLY A 76 2.66 11.30 6.03
C GLY A 76 3.49 10.80 4.83
N ARG A 77 4.82 10.72 4.95
CA ARG A 77 5.69 10.13 3.92
C ARG A 77 5.87 8.62 4.06
N ILE A 78 5.67 8.06 5.25
CA ILE A 78 5.82 6.61 5.50
C ILE A 78 4.93 5.79 4.57
N PRO A 79 3.62 6.10 4.43
CA PRO A 79 2.73 5.41 3.49
C PRO A 79 3.24 5.40 2.04
N GLY A 80 3.85 6.51 1.59
CA GLY A 80 4.37 6.62 0.24
C GLY A 80 5.59 5.74 0.02
N TRP A 81 6.53 5.74 0.97
CA TRP A 81 7.70 4.85 0.91
C TRP A 81 7.31 3.37 0.97
N TRP A 82 6.32 3.01 1.79
CA TRP A 82 5.77 1.67 1.83
C TRP A 82 5.23 1.23 0.46
N SER A 83 4.40 2.07 -0.15
CA SER A 83 3.77 1.79 -1.45
C SER A 83 4.82 1.68 -2.57
N LEU A 84 5.83 2.55 -2.57
CA LEU A 84 6.95 2.49 -3.51
C LEU A 84 7.80 1.25 -3.32
N GLY A 85 8.09 0.86 -2.08
CA GLY A 85 8.84 -0.35 -1.76
C GLY A 85 8.11 -1.60 -2.26
N LEU A 86 6.81 -1.69 -2.00
CA LEU A 86 5.98 -2.79 -2.48
C LEU A 86 5.96 -2.87 -4.01
N LEU A 87 5.77 -1.73 -4.69
CA LEU A 87 5.81 -1.67 -6.15
C LEU A 87 7.15 -2.12 -6.69
N ALA A 88 8.26 -1.66 -6.10
CA ALA A 88 9.61 -2.05 -6.50
C ALA A 88 9.84 -3.55 -6.34
N VAL A 89 9.37 -4.17 -5.25
CA VAL A 89 9.43 -5.62 -5.04
C VAL A 89 8.63 -6.36 -6.11
N ILE A 90 7.39 -5.93 -6.40
CA ILE A 90 6.57 -6.55 -7.44
C ILE A 90 7.29 -6.48 -8.80
N VAL A 91 7.76 -5.30 -9.19
CA VAL A 91 8.49 -5.12 -10.46
C VAL A 91 9.76 -6.00 -10.51
N ALA A 92 10.51 -6.08 -9.41
CA ALA A 92 11.70 -6.92 -9.32
C ALA A 92 11.38 -8.41 -9.49
N LEU A 93 10.29 -8.90 -8.89
CA LEU A 93 9.83 -10.28 -9.05
C LEU A 93 9.45 -10.60 -10.50
N PHE A 94 8.72 -9.69 -11.16
CA PHE A 94 8.38 -9.84 -12.58
C PHE A 94 9.61 -9.81 -13.48
N ALA A 95 10.53 -8.88 -13.25
CA ALA A 95 11.77 -8.78 -14.02
C ALA A 95 12.62 -10.06 -13.84
N TYR A 96 12.75 -10.56 -12.61
CA TYR A 96 13.46 -11.80 -12.33
C TYR A 96 12.83 -13.02 -13.02
N GLY A 97 11.50 -13.15 -12.96
CA GLY A 97 10.77 -14.21 -13.65
C GLY A 97 10.93 -14.14 -15.17
N PHE A 98 10.92 -12.94 -15.74
CA PHE A 98 11.16 -12.73 -17.17
C PHE A 98 12.58 -13.14 -17.59
N LEU A 99 13.58 -12.79 -16.78
CA LEU A 99 14.98 -13.11 -17.06
C LEU A 99 15.27 -14.62 -17.01
N ILE A 100 14.59 -15.37 -16.14
CA ILE A 100 14.78 -16.83 -16.01
C ILE A 100 13.85 -17.62 -16.94
N GLY A 101 12.63 -17.12 -17.21
CA GLY A 101 11.65 -17.82 -18.05
C GLY A 101 11.98 -17.82 -19.55
N TRP A 102 12.97 -17.02 -19.98
CA TRP A 102 13.45 -16.92 -21.37
C TRP A 102 14.85 -17.53 -21.59
N SER A 103 15.38 -18.28 -20.61
CA SER A 103 16.59 -19.10 -20.73
C SER A 103 16.25 -20.58 -20.80
#